data_AF-A0A382QGG6-F1
#
_entry.id   AF-A0A382QGG6-F1
#
_cell.length_a   1.000
_cell.length_b   1.000
_cell.length_c   1.000
_cell.angle_alpha   90.00
_cell.angle_beta   90.00
_cell.angle_gamma   90.00
#
_symmetry.space_group_name_H-M   'P 1'
#
loop_
_entity.id
_entity.type
_entity.pdbx_description
1 polymer ?
#
loop_
_entity_poly.entity_id
_entity_poly.type
_entity_poly.pdbx_seq_one_letter_code
_entity_poly.pdbx_strand_id
1 'polypeptide(L)'
;MHEKTVKLAFAVALLCVTCSLPGAGRVEAGELFYRGDVDLNGDVDLSDAVFLFNYLFLGGAAPGCEDGADASDDGDIDLTDGIYILNYLFLGGNELPPPSPF
;
A
#
# COMPACT_ATOMS: atom_id res chain seq x y z
N MET A 1 12.95 24.24 -16.69
CA MET A 1 12.82 24.38 -18.16
C MET A 1 13.13 23.02 -18.79
N HIS A 2 12.08 22.26 -19.15
CA HIS A 2 12.00 20.95 -19.86
C HIS A 2 10.91 20.14 -19.13
N GLU A 3 9.61 20.28 -19.34
CA GLU A 3 8.77 20.30 -20.57
C GLU A 3 8.90 19.04 -21.43
N LYS A 4 8.02 18.06 -21.19
CA LYS A 4 7.53 17.08 -22.17
C LYS A 4 6.04 16.82 -21.95
N THR A 5 5.25 17.75 -22.44
CA THR A 5 3.81 17.65 -22.70
C THR A 5 3.61 16.93 -24.04
N VAL A 6 2.97 15.75 -24.04
CA VAL A 6 2.30 15.19 -25.23
C VAL A 6 0.85 14.91 -24.85
N LYS A 7 -0.04 15.74 -25.39
CA LYS A 7 -1.49 15.63 -25.32
C LYS A 7 -2.02 14.77 -26.48
N LEU A 8 -3.33 14.50 -26.44
CA LEU A 8 -4.25 13.98 -27.47
C LEU A 8 -4.46 12.44 -27.46
N ALA A 9 -5.48 11.90 -26.76
CA ALA A 9 -6.93 11.95 -27.00
C ALA A 9 -7.42 11.05 -28.15
N PHE A 10 -8.14 9.97 -27.81
CA PHE A 10 -9.23 9.42 -28.62
C PHE A 10 -10.31 8.84 -27.69
N ALA A 11 -11.46 9.51 -27.69
CA ALA A 11 -12.70 9.01 -27.14
C ALA A 11 -13.26 7.92 -28.06
N VAL A 12 -13.62 6.76 -27.51
CA VAL A 12 -14.67 5.91 -28.07
C VAL A 12 -15.62 5.58 -26.93
N ALA A 13 -16.71 6.34 -26.90
CA ALA A 13 -17.85 6.04 -26.08
C ALA A 13 -18.70 4.96 -26.76
N LEU A 14 -19.24 4.07 -25.92
CA LEU A 14 -20.61 3.58 -25.95
C LEU A 14 -20.92 2.22 -26.62
N LEU A 15 -21.23 1.27 -25.71
CA LEU A 15 -22.19 0.15 -25.77
C LEU A 15 -21.85 -1.14 -26.55
N CYS A 16 -21.65 -2.22 -25.78
CA CYS A 16 -22.51 -3.40 -25.91
C CYS A 16 -22.60 -4.17 -24.59
N VAL A 17 -23.75 -4.01 -23.92
CA VAL A 17 -24.48 -5.04 -23.16
C VAL A 17 -23.90 -5.50 -21.81
N THR A 18 -24.25 -4.71 -20.78
CA THR A 18 -24.97 -5.14 -19.57
C THR A 18 -24.82 -6.60 -19.11
N CYS A 19 -23.93 -6.84 -18.15
CA CYS A 19 -24.20 -7.80 -17.09
C CYS A 19 -24.76 -7.03 -15.88
N SER A 20 -26.06 -6.76 -15.91
CA SER A 20 -26.80 -6.26 -14.75
C SER A 20 -27.07 -7.42 -13.81
N LEU A 21 -26.17 -7.66 -12.86
CA LEU A 21 -26.47 -8.37 -11.62
C LEU A 21 -26.86 -7.33 -10.56
N PRO A 22 -28.15 -7.19 -10.21
CA PRO A 22 -28.56 -6.36 -9.09
C PRO A 22 -28.29 -7.18 -7.81
N GLY A 23 -27.19 -6.90 -7.12
CA GLY A 23 -26.99 -7.51 -5.80
C GLY A 23 -25.56 -7.78 -5.34
N ALA A 24 -24.52 -7.33 -6.03
CA ALA A 24 -23.21 -7.22 -5.42
C ALA A 24 -23.01 -5.75 -5.04
N GLY A 25 -23.26 -5.43 -3.77
CA GLY A 25 -22.79 -4.17 -3.22
C GLY A 25 -21.32 -4.02 -3.61
N ARG A 26 -20.97 -2.85 -4.12
CA ARG A 26 -19.57 -2.43 -4.13
C ARG A 26 -19.19 -2.34 -2.66
N VAL A 27 -18.71 -3.44 -2.11
CA VAL A 27 -17.70 -3.35 -1.08
C VAL A 27 -16.55 -2.74 -1.88
N GLU A 28 -16.39 -1.42 -1.78
CA GLU A 28 -15.04 -0.85 -1.81
C GLU A 28 -14.37 -1.55 -0.63
N ALA A 29 -13.90 -2.77 -0.85
CA ALA A 29 -13.04 -3.44 0.09
C ALA A 29 -11.84 -2.51 0.06
N GLY A 30 -11.66 -1.71 1.12
CA GLY A 30 -10.31 -1.24 1.42
C GLY A 30 -9.44 -2.46 1.23
N GLU A 31 -8.49 -2.38 0.30
CA GLU A 31 -7.68 -3.54 -0.06
C GLU A 31 -7.20 -4.14 1.26
N LEU A 32 -7.51 -5.43 1.47
CA LEU A 32 -7.11 -6.09 2.70
C LEU A 32 -5.58 -6.09 2.69
N PHE A 33 -4.99 -5.17 3.45
CA PHE A 33 -3.55 -5.08 3.65
C PHE A 33 -3.23 -5.65 5.03
N TYR A 34 -2.01 -6.15 5.18
CA TYR A 34 -1.44 -6.43 6.49
C TYR A 34 -0.52 -5.28 6.84
N ARG A 35 -0.76 -4.66 8.00
CA ARG A 35 0.12 -3.58 8.46
C ARG A 35 1.51 -4.17 8.69
N GLY A 36 2.53 -3.56 8.09
CA GLY A 36 3.90 -4.05 8.07
C GLY A 36 4.27 -4.97 6.91
N ASP A 37 3.32 -5.38 6.06
CA ASP A 37 3.59 -6.10 4.79
C ASP A 37 3.74 -5.05 3.67
N VAL A 38 4.96 -4.55 3.53
CA VAL A 38 5.30 -3.42 2.67
C VAL A 38 5.42 -3.86 1.21
N ASP A 39 5.86 -5.10 0.99
CA ASP A 39 6.04 -5.67 -0.34
C ASP A 39 4.81 -6.46 -0.86
N LEU A 40 3.75 -6.55 -0.06
CA LEU A 40 2.46 -7.19 -0.34
C LEU A 40 2.56 -8.69 -0.65
N ASN A 41 3.48 -9.38 0.00
CA ASN A 41 3.66 -10.82 -0.18
C ASN A 41 2.73 -11.66 0.72
N GLY A 42 2.05 -11.04 1.69
CA GLY A 42 1.11 -11.66 2.61
C GLY A 42 1.70 -12.07 3.96
N ASP A 43 3.01 -11.90 4.17
CA ASP A 43 3.72 -12.14 5.42
C ASP A 43 4.40 -10.83 5.88
N VAL A 44 4.58 -10.67 7.20
CA VAL A 44 5.37 -9.56 7.77
C VAL A 44 6.72 -10.12 8.20
N ASP A 45 7.78 -9.78 7.48
CA ASP A 45 9.14 -10.24 7.74
C ASP A 45 10.23 -9.16 7.52
N LEU A 46 11.50 -9.58 7.50
CA LEU A 46 12.63 -8.66 7.36
C LEU A 46 12.69 -7.99 5.97
N SER A 47 12.15 -8.64 4.93
CA SER A 47 12.11 -8.08 3.57
C SER A 47 11.31 -6.79 3.54
N ASP A 48 10.24 -6.68 4.33
CA ASP A 48 9.40 -5.49 4.42
C ASP A 48 10.16 -4.26 4.92
N ALA A 49 10.90 -4.41 6.02
CA ALA A 49 11.73 -3.33 6.56
C ALA A 49 12.81 -2.91 5.54
N VAL A 50 13.43 -3.88 4.85
CA VAL A 50 14.44 -3.61 3.82
C VAL A 50 13.80 -2.92 2.60
N PHE A 51 12.62 -3.36 2.18
CA PHE A 51 11.86 -2.75 1.08
C PHE A 51 11.56 -1.29 1.40
N LEU A 52 11.03 -1.02 2.60
CA LEU A 52 10.73 0.33 3.07
C LEU A 52 11.98 1.22 3.07
N PHE A 53 13.11 0.75 3.60
CA PHE A 53 14.34 1.56 3.60
C PHE A 53 14.90 1.80 2.20
N ASN A 54 14.74 0.85 1.28
CA ASN A 54 15.10 1.06 -0.12
C ASN A 54 14.23 2.16 -0.75
N TYR A 55 12.93 2.17 -0.47
CA TYR A 55 12.02 3.23 -0.91
C TYR A 55 12.45 4.60 -0.35
N LEU A 56 12.61 4.70 0.98
CA LEU A 56 12.88 5.96 1.67
C LEU A 56 14.25 6.58 1.33
N PHE A 57 15.29 5.75 1.22
CA PHE A 57 16.68 6.25 1.16
C PHE A 57 17.38 6.02 -0.16
N LEU A 58 16.96 5.02 -0.94
CA LEU A 58 17.66 4.62 -2.17
C LEU A 58 16.84 4.88 -3.44
N GLY A 59 15.64 5.45 -3.32
CA GLY A 59 14.75 5.68 -4.46
C GLY A 59 14.22 4.40 -5.07
N GLY A 60 14.00 3.38 -4.24
CA GLY A 60 13.36 2.11 -4.61
C GLY A 60 11.92 2.29 -5.08
N ALA A 61 11.28 1.18 -5.43
CA ALA A 61 9.86 1.17 -5.79
C ALA A 61 9.01 1.65 -4.60
N ALA A 62 7.92 2.36 -4.90
CA ALA A 62 6.94 2.72 -3.88
C ALA A 62 6.24 1.46 -3.32
N PRO A 63 5.82 1.48 -2.04
CA PRO A 63 5.02 0.40 -1.45
C PRO A 63 3.76 0.13 -2.26
N GLY A 64 3.33 -1.13 -2.29
CA GLY A 64 2.09 -1.50 -2.97
C GLY A 64 0.84 -0.97 -2.27
N CYS A 65 0.91 -0.77 -0.95
CA CYS A 65 -0.10 -0.16 -0.11
C CYS A 65 0.56 0.84 0.83
N GLU A 66 0.11 2.10 0.82
CA GLU A 66 0.64 3.15 1.70
C GLU A 66 0.27 2.87 3.16
N ASP A 67 -0.98 2.44 3.44
CA ASP A 67 -1.43 2.08 4.79
C ASP A 67 -0.73 0.83 5.35
N GLY A 68 -0.30 -0.09 4.48
CA GLY A 68 0.53 -1.24 4.87
C GLY A 68 1.96 -0.83 5.25
N ALA A 69 2.47 0.22 4.61
CA ALA A 69 3.80 0.77 4.85
C ALA A 69 3.88 1.71 6.05
N ASP A 70 2.79 2.40 6.40
CA ASP A 70 2.62 3.12 7.66
C ASP A 70 2.38 2.12 8.80
N ALA A 71 3.45 1.49 9.27
CA ALA A 71 3.37 0.49 10.34
C ALA A 71 3.02 1.11 11.70
N SER A 72 3.24 2.42 11.87
CA SER A 72 2.97 3.15 13.10
C SER A 72 1.55 3.75 13.19
N ASP A 73 0.83 3.80 12.08
CA ASP A 73 -0.52 4.35 11.91
C ASP A 73 -0.62 5.84 12.27
N ASP A 74 0.41 6.62 11.90
CA ASP A 74 0.45 8.07 12.15
C ASP A 74 0.16 8.93 10.90
N GLY A 75 0.01 8.28 9.74
CA GLY A 75 -0.33 8.89 8.45
C GLY A 75 0.89 9.33 7.63
N ASP A 76 2.11 9.16 8.13
CA ASP A 76 3.35 9.40 7.41
C ASP A 76 4.07 8.07 7.16
N ILE A 77 4.75 7.95 6.00
CA ILE A 77 5.64 6.80 5.72
C ILE A 77 7.08 7.25 5.94
N ASP A 78 7.69 6.82 7.03
CA ASP A 78 9.03 7.24 7.43
C ASP A 78 9.89 6.16 8.12
N LEU A 79 11.00 6.59 8.73
CA LEU A 79 11.93 5.67 9.40
C LEU A 79 11.28 4.96 10.59
N THR A 80 10.33 5.60 11.26
CA THR A 80 9.59 5.10 12.41
C THR A 80 8.90 3.79 12.06
N ASP A 81 8.26 3.70 10.90
CA ASP A 81 7.56 2.49 10.46
C ASP A 81 8.50 1.30 10.32
N GLY A 82 9.67 1.51 9.73
CA GLY A 82 10.68 0.47 9.62
C GLY A 82 11.21 0.01 10.98
N ILE A 83 11.32 0.91 11.95
CA ILE A 83 11.67 0.54 13.33
C ILE A 83 10.53 -0.22 14.01
N TYR A 84 9.26 0.12 13.75
CA TYR A 84 8.10 -0.62 14.24
C TYR A 84 8.10 -2.07 13.76
N ILE A 85 8.32 -2.30 12.46
CA ILE A 85 8.41 -3.65 11.87
C ILE A 85 9.56 -4.43 12.53
N LEU A 86 10.74 -3.85 12.66
CA LEU A 86 11.88 -4.53 13.29
C LEU A 86 11.65 -4.85 14.78
N ASN A 87 11.00 -3.96 15.52
CA ASN A 87 10.65 -4.21 16.92
C ASN A 87 9.64 -5.35 17.06
N TYR A 88 8.64 -5.40 16.17
CA TYR A 88 7.68 -6.50 16.10
C TYR A 88 8.40 -7.85 15.87
N LEU A 89 9.30 -7.92 14.89
CA LEU A 89 9.99 -9.15 14.50
C LEU A 89 10.99 -9.68 15.55
N PHE A 90 11.77 -8.79 16.18
CA PHE A 90 12.92 -9.21 16.98
C PHE A 90 12.76 -9.03 18.48
N LEU A 91 11.94 -8.09 18.92
CA LEU A 91 11.78 -7.77 20.33
C LEU A 91 10.46 -8.30 20.90
N GLY A 92 9.60 -8.88 20.05
CA GLY A 92 8.23 -9.22 20.44
C GLY A 92 7.50 -7.99 20.98
N GLY A 93 7.74 -6.83 20.34
CA GLY A 93 7.11 -5.55 20.69
C GLY A 93 5.59 -5.61 20.57
N ASN A 94 4.93 -4.47 20.83
CA ASN A 94 3.48 -4.35 20.63
C ASN A 94 3.10 -4.91 19.25
N GLU A 95 2.02 -5.69 19.20
CA GLU A 95 1.41 -6.14 17.96
C GLU A 95 1.16 -4.91 17.07
N LEU A 96 1.50 -5.00 15.78
CA LEU A 96 1.26 -3.90 14.84
C LEU A 96 -0.23 -3.50 14.91
N PRO A 97 -0.55 -2.20 14.81
CA PRO A 97 -1.95 -1.77 14.80
C PRO A 97 -2.77 -2.59 13.81
N PRO A 98 -4.02 -2.96 14.15
CA PRO A 98 -4.82 -3.83 13.30
C PRO A 98 -4.99 -3.20 11.90
N PRO A 99 -5.15 -4.03 10.86
CA PRO A 99 -5.49 -3.51 9.55
C PRO A 99 -6.86 -2.81 9.59
N SER A 100 -7.01 -1.77 8.79
CA SER A 100 -8.28 -1.06 8.54
C SER A 100 -9.43 -2.06 8.31
N PRO A 101 -10.66 -1.83 8.81
CA PRO A 101 -11.35 -0.54 8.85
C PRO A 101 -11.87 -0.13 10.24
N PHE A 102 -10.98 -0.06 11.23
CA PHE A 102 -11.33 0.42 12.57
C PHE A 102 -10.68 1.77 12.86
#